data_AF-A0A7S2MDZ3-F1
#
_entry.id   AF-A0A7S2MDZ3-F1
#
_cell.length_a   1.000
_cell.length_b   1.000
_cell.length_c   1.000
_cell.angle_alpha   90.00
_cell.angle_beta   90.00
_cell.angle_gamma   90.00
#
_symmetry.space_group_name_H-M   'P 1'
#
loop_
_entity.id
_entity.type
_entity.pdbx_description
1 polymer ?
#
loop_
_entity_poly.entity_id
_entity_poly.type
_entity_poly.pdbx_seq_one_letter_code
_entity_poly.pdbx_strand_id
1 'polypeptide(L)'
;ENFGPWLFLSYFGNGMMKAAYSGLPWILLSKPADTLFGSPGQKLMLSGRPEIAANIGLAESFFLLPTGPRRMVTHLYAGLKVFIPDMEAYRDFYHIAYDRIPKERRMSWDMRKHGWEDLCAFLDVPPEDCPGTGSLTRQSWDYVEKKESPMDDTLAVLIYILLHLVNAYVFRAGLTAYAGL
;
A
#
# COMPACT_ATOMS: atom_id res chain seq x y z
N GLU A 1 5.93 -1.01 23.40
CA GLU A 1 4.77 -0.13 23.14
C GLU A 1 3.48 -0.87 23.40
N ASN A 2 2.41 -0.17 23.79
CA ASN A 2 1.14 -0.79 24.13
C ASN A 2 0.41 -1.23 22.84
N PHE A 3 0.32 -2.54 22.62
CA PHE A 3 -0.34 -3.15 21.47
C PHE A 3 -1.80 -2.69 21.30
N GLY A 4 -2.53 -2.46 22.39
CA GLY A 4 -3.95 -2.07 22.38
C GLY A 4 -4.23 -0.75 21.64
N PRO A 5 -3.63 0.38 22.06
CA PRO A 5 -3.75 1.66 21.34
C PRO A 5 -3.34 1.60 19.87
N TRP A 6 -2.24 0.89 19.56
CA TRP A 6 -1.80 0.70 18.17
C TRP A 6 -2.81 -0.09 17.34
N LEU A 7 -3.37 -1.17 17.90
CA LEU A 7 -4.39 -1.97 17.24
C LEU A 7 -5.69 -1.17 17.05
N PHE A 8 -6.09 -0.37 18.05
CA PHE A 8 -7.25 0.51 17.94
C PHE A 8 -7.06 1.55 16.82
N LEU A 9 -5.93 2.26 16.81
CA LEU A 9 -5.61 3.24 15.76
C LEU A 9 -5.49 2.59 14.38
N SER A 10 -4.92 1.40 14.30
CA SER A 10 -4.85 0.64 13.05
C SER A 10 -6.24 0.19 12.58
N TYR A 11 -7.08 -0.35 13.45
CA TYR A 11 -8.39 -0.87 13.08
C TYR A 11 -9.40 0.26 12.78
N PHE A 12 -9.52 1.25 13.68
CA PHE A 12 -10.41 2.39 13.48
C PHE A 12 -9.87 3.35 12.44
N GLY A 13 -8.60 3.74 12.54
CA GLY A 13 -7.97 4.69 11.63
C GLY A 13 -7.81 4.13 10.22
N ASN A 14 -7.17 2.97 10.06
CA ASN A 14 -6.99 2.42 8.71
C ASN A 14 -8.23 1.69 8.17
N GLY A 15 -9.03 1.02 9.00
CA GLY A 15 -10.20 0.27 8.53
C GLY A 15 -11.43 1.16 8.33
N MET A 16 -11.93 1.76 9.42
CA MET A 16 -13.20 2.48 9.40
C MET A 16 -13.13 3.85 8.73
N MET A 17 -12.04 4.61 8.90
CA MET A 17 -11.93 5.91 8.23
C MET A 17 -11.75 5.75 6.73
N LYS A 18 -10.95 4.78 6.27
CA LYS A 18 -10.78 4.50 4.83
C LYS A 18 -12.04 3.96 4.17
N ALA A 19 -12.94 3.34 4.93
CA ALA A 19 -14.24 2.91 4.40
C ALA A 19 -15.07 4.08 3.83
N ALA A 20 -14.79 5.33 4.22
CA ALA A 20 -15.40 6.52 3.62
C ALA A 20 -15.23 6.55 2.08
N TYR A 21 -14.09 6.09 1.56
CA TYR A 21 -13.84 6.01 0.11
C TYR A 21 -14.71 4.99 -0.62
N SER A 22 -15.29 4.04 0.10
CA SER A 22 -16.08 2.95 -0.51
C SER A 22 -17.56 3.30 -0.64
N GLY A 23 -18.04 4.35 0.05
CA GLY A 23 -19.47 4.72 0.03
C GLY A 23 -19.90 5.37 -1.29
N LEU A 24 -19.15 6.36 -1.74
CA LEU A 24 -19.37 7.04 -3.03
C LEU A 24 -18.11 6.87 -3.90
N PRO A 25 -18.18 7.08 -5.23
CA PRO A 25 -17.05 6.89 -6.13
C PRO A 25 -16.04 8.05 -6.03
N TRP A 26 -15.57 8.35 -4.83
CA TRP A 26 -14.62 9.42 -4.51
C TRP A 26 -13.33 9.33 -5.32
N ILE A 27 -12.93 8.12 -5.75
CA ILE A 27 -11.81 7.90 -6.65
C ILE A 27 -11.94 8.62 -7.99
N LEU A 28 -13.17 8.91 -8.45
CA LEU A 28 -13.37 9.69 -9.68
C LEU A 28 -12.91 11.14 -9.49
N LEU A 29 -12.92 11.65 -8.26
CA LEU A 29 -12.42 12.99 -7.93
C LEU A 29 -10.91 13.01 -7.69
N SER A 30 -10.27 11.86 -7.45
CA SER A 30 -8.83 11.83 -7.18
C SER A 30 -8.00 12.24 -8.39
N LYS A 31 -8.41 11.88 -9.61
CA LYS A 31 -7.71 12.23 -10.85
C LYS A 31 -7.71 13.73 -11.17
N PRO A 32 -8.85 14.45 -11.16
CA PRO A 32 -8.83 15.89 -11.34
C PRO A 32 -8.12 16.60 -10.19
N ALA A 33 -8.29 16.14 -8.94
CA ALA A 33 -7.54 16.66 -7.81
C ALA A 33 -6.02 16.49 -8.01
N ASP A 34 -5.56 15.31 -8.42
CA ASP A 34 -4.16 15.04 -8.72
C ASP A 34 -3.62 16.03 -9.75
N THR A 35 -4.36 16.25 -10.84
CA THR A 35 -3.96 17.21 -11.89
C THR A 35 -3.85 18.64 -11.34
N LEU A 36 -4.80 19.07 -10.51
CA LEU A 36 -4.80 20.42 -9.90
C LEU A 36 -3.62 20.64 -8.95
N PHE A 37 -3.15 19.60 -8.26
CA PHE A 37 -2.01 19.66 -7.35
C PHE A 37 -0.66 19.36 -8.01
N GLY A 38 -0.60 19.34 -9.36
CA GLY A 38 0.64 19.11 -10.10
C GLY A 38 1.04 17.64 -10.22
N SER A 39 0.05 16.75 -10.26
CA SER A 39 0.12 15.31 -10.45
C SER A 39 1.03 14.53 -9.49
N PRO A 40 0.93 14.75 -8.16
CA PRO A 40 1.73 14.04 -7.17
C PRO A 40 1.57 12.51 -7.23
N GLY A 41 0.34 12.01 -7.40
CA GLY A 41 0.04 10.59 -7.55
C GLY A 41 0.65 10.01 -8.82
N GLN A 42 0.57 10.71 -9.96
CA GLN A 42 1.26 10.29 -11.17
C GLN A 42 2.78 10.22 -10.99
N LYS A 43 3.40 11.25 -10.39
CA LYS A 43 4.84 11.27 -10.11
C LYS A 43 5.25 10.10 -9.23
N LEU A 44 4.46 9.82 -8.19
CA LEU A 44 4.70 8.68 -7.32
C LEU A 44 4.59 7.36 -8.07
N MET A 45 3.55 7.16 -8.88
CA MET A 45 3.39 5.95 -9.70
C MET A 45 4.55 5.74 -10.67
N LEU A 46 5.06 6.82 -11.27
CA LEU A 46 6.19 6.78 -12.18
C LEU A 46 7.53 6.56 -11.45
N SER A 47 7.62 6.88 -10.16
CA SER A 47 8.85 6.69 -9.39
C SER A 47 9.18 5.22 -9.12
N GLY A 48 8.21 4.31 -9.22
CA GLY A 48 8.38 2.89 -8.90
C GLY A 48 8.69 2.61 -7.42
N ARG A 49 8.68 3.62 -6.55
CA ARG A 49 8.98 3.47 -5.13
C ARG A 49 7.84 2.71 -4.44
N PRO A 50 8.16 1.82 -3.48
CA PRO A 50 7.12 1.23 -2.65
C PRO A 50 6.33 2.34 -1.96
N GLU A 51 5.00 2.28 -1.99
CA GLU A 51 4.12 3.24 -1.32
C GLU A 51 4.45 3.35 0.18
N ILE A 52 4.81 2.20 0.76
CA ILE A 52 5.23 2.06 2.15
C ILE A 52 6.58 2.76 2.40
N ALA A 53 7.39 3.05 1.38
CA ALA A 53 8.76 3.56 1.46
C ALA A 53 8.92 5.02 0.97
N ALA A 54 7.81 5.76 0.81
CA ALA A 54 7.82 7.17 0.40
C ALA A 54 7.28 8.06 1.53
N ASN A 55 7.86 9.26 1.69
CA ASN A 55 7.17 10.34 2.41
C ASN A 55 6.04 10.80 1.50
N ILE A 56 4.84 10.29 1.74
CA ILE A 56 3.67 10.62 0.95
C ILE A 56 3.04 11.86 1.59
N GLY A 57 2.88 12.93 0.80
CA GLY A 57 2.14 14.09 1.25
C GLY A 57 0.65 13.76 1.33
N LEU A 58 -0.12 14.72 1.86
CA LEU A 58 -1.56 14.61 1.95
C LEU A 58 -2.21 14.34 0.57
N ALA A 59 -1.74 14.97 -0.50
CA ALA A 59 -2.30 14.78 -1.85
C ALA A 59 -2.05 13.36 -2.40
N GLU A 60 -0.85 12.82 -2.20
CA GLU A 60 -0.51 11.45 -2.53
C GLU A 60 -1.37 10.45 -1.74
N SER A 61 -1.62 10.70 -0.46
CA SER A 61 -2.41 9.81 0.39
C SER A 61 -3.86 9.67 -0.11
N PHE A 62 -4.46 10.73 -0.66
CA PHE A 62 -5.80 10.66 -1.30
C PHE A 62 -5.87 9.70 -2.48
N PHE A 63 -4.77 9.55 -3.22
CA PHE A 63 -4.70 8.62 -4.34
C PHE A 63 -4.33 7.20 -3.88
N LEU A 64 -3.33 7.10 -3.01
CA LEU A 64 -2.78 5.82 -2.56
C LEU A 64 -3.70 5.06 -1.62
N LEU A 65 -4.42 5.72 -0.73
CA LEU A 65 -5.21 5.00 0.26
C LEU A 65 -6.38 4.20 -0.34
N PRO A 66 -7.07 4.66 -1.39
CA PRO A 66 -8.07 3.84 -2.07
C PRO A 66 -7.48 2.87 -3.11
N THR A 67 -6.34 3.19 -3.74
CA THR A 67 -5.75 2.35 -4.81
C THR A 67 -4.70 1.36 -4.30
N GLY A 68 -3.99 1.73 -3.25
CA GLY A 68 -2.92 1.03 -2.58
C GLY A 68 -3.36 -0.32 -2.07
N PRO A 69 -4.46 -0.49 -1.30
CA PRO A 69 -4.95 -1.80 -0.92
C PRO A 69 -5.17 -2.70 -2.13
N ARG A 70 -5.72 -2.20 -3.25
CA ARG A 70 -5.88 -3.01 -4.46
C ARG A 70 -4.54 -3.39 -5.07
N ARG A 71 -3.59 -2.45 -5.22
CA ARG A 71 -2.27 -2.72 -5.82
C ARG A 71 -1.40 -3.57 -4.90
N MET A 72 -1.30 -3.18 -3.64
CA MET A 72 -0.62 -3.88 -2.57
C MET A 72 -1.18 -5.28 -2.37
N VAL A 73 -2.50 -5.49 -2.27
CA VAL A 73 -3.07 -6.85 -2.18
C VAL A 73 -2.77 -7.61 -3.47
N THR A 74 -2.96 -7.03 -4.65
CA THR A 74 -2.66 -7.74 -5.92
C THR A 74 -1.18 -8.15 -6.02
N HIS A 75 -0.25 -7.30 -5.55
CA HIS A 75 1.19 -7.56 -5.59
C HIS A 75 1.70 -8.42 -4.43
N LEU A 76 1.29 -8.14 -3.18
CA LEU A 76 1.65 -8.92 -2.00
C LEU A 76 1.18 -10.37 -2.13
N TYR A 77 -0.01 -10.57 -2.70
CA TYR A 77 -0.53 -11.90 -2.92
C TYR A 77 -0.12 -12.43 -4.30
N ALA A 78 0.44 -11.64 -5.23
CA ALA A 78 0.83 -12.10 -6.57
C ALA A 78 -0.26 -12.93 -7.30
N GLY A 79 -1.53 -12.58 -7.09
CA GLY A 79 -2.70 -13.34 -7.58
C GLY A 79 -3.17 -14.51 -6.69
N LEU A 80 -2.55 -14.72 -5.53
CA LEU A 80 -3.01 -15.62 -4.48
C LEU A 80 -4.31 -15.10 -3.86
N LYS A 81 -5.12 -16.03 -3.35
CA LYS A 81 -6.20 -15.69 -2.43
C LYS A 81 -5.58 -15.11 -1.16
N VAL A 82 -6.22 -14.08 -0.58
CA VAL A 82 -5.82 -13.45 0.69
C VAL A 82 -5.60 -14.50 1.80
N PHE A 83 -6.35 -15.60 1.74
CA PHE A 83 -6.19 -16.75 2.62
C PHE A 83 -5.87 -17.98 1.77
N ILE A 84 -4.65 -18.49 1.93
CA ILE A 84 -4.26 -19.80 1.39
C ILE A 84 -4.83 -20.84 2.36
N PRO A 85 -5.57 -21.86 1.87
CA PRO A 85 -6.33 -22.76 2.74
C PRO A 85 -5.44 -23.62 3.64
N ASP A 86 -4.27 -24.01 3.16
CA ASP A 86 -3.34 -24.88 3.86
C ASP A 86 -1.90 -24.74 3.32
N MET A 87 -0.97 -25.45 3.97
CA MET A 87 0.45 -25.44 3.62
C MET A 87 0.77 -26.17 2.31
N GLU A 88 -0.09 -27.08 1.86
CA GLU A 88 0.12 -27.82 0.61
C GLU A 88 -0.16 -26.89 -0.57
N ALA A 89 -1.31 -26.21 -0.56
CA ALA A 89 -1.66 -25.18 -1.53
C ALA A 89 -0.62 -24.03 -1.58
N TYR A 90 -0.04 -23.67 -0.42
CA TYR A 90 1.07 -22.72 -0.36
C TYR A 90 2.28 -23.23 -1.17
N ARG A 91 2.75 -24.45 -0.89
CA ARG A 91 3.93 -25.03 -1.56
C ARG A 91 3.70 -25.19 -3.06
N ASP A 92 2.54 -25.69 -3.45
CA ASP A 92 2.19 -25.89 -4.86
C ASP A 92 2.26 -24.60 -5.66
N PHE A 93 1.79 -23.49 -5.09
CA PHE A 93 1.94 -22.19 -5.73
C PHE A 93 3.41 -21.82 -5.99
N TYR A 94 4.27 -21.97 -4.99
CA TYR A 94 5.69 -21.65 -5.15
C TYR A 94 6.39 -22.62 -6.11
N HIS A 95 6.00 -23.90 -6.15
CA HIS A 95 6.50 -24.85 -7.14
C HIS A 95 6.10 -24.43 -8.55
N ILE A 96 4.84 -24.09 -8.79
CA ILE A 96 4.37 -23.62 -10.10
C ILE A 96 5.09 -22.33 -10.51
N ALA A 97 5.23 -21.37 -9.58
CA ALA A 97 5.93 -20.12 -9.83
C ALA A 97 7.41 -20.37 -10.14
N TYR A 98 8.06 -21.24 -9.36
CA TYR A 98 9.44 -21.67 -9.59
C TYR A 98 9.53 -22.25 -10.99
N ASP A 99 8.80 -23.31 -11.32
CA ASP A 99 8.92 -24.05 -12.59
C ASP A 99 8.67 -23.20 -13.84
N ARG A 100 7.83 -22.16 -13.77
CA ARG A 100 7.52 -21.29 -14.90
C ARG A 100 8.57 -20.21 -15.21
N ILE A 101 9.33 -19.75 -14.22
CA ILE A 101 10.34 -18.69 -14.43
C ILE A 101 11.57 -19.33 -15.09
N PRO A 102 12.24 -18.80 -16.12
CA PRO A 102 13.48 -19.42 -16.62
C PRO A 102 14.59 -19.45 -15.55
N LYS A 103 15.45 -20.48 -15.54
CA LYS A 103 16.45 -20.68 -14.45
C LYS A 103 17.38 -19.47 -14.30
N GLU A 104 17.76 -18.86 -15.39
CA GLU A 104 18.58 -17.65 -15.50
C GLU A 104 17.91 -16.40 -14.90
N ARG A 105 16.58 -16.42 -14.71
CA ARG A 105 15.80 -15.35 -14.08
C ARG A 105 15.34 -15.73 -12.66
N ARG A 106 15.90 -16.80 -12.08
CA ARG A 106 15.62 -17.23 -10.69
C ARG A 106 16.84 -16.98 -9.81
N MET A 107 16.61 -16.43 -8.63
CA MET A 107 17.60 -16.38 -7.55
C MET A 107 17.07 -17.12 -6.34
N SER A 108 17.80 -18.13 -5.87
CA SER A 108 17.55 -18.72 -4.56
C SER A 108 18.18 -17.82 -3.51
N TRP A 109 17.38 -17.23 -2.63
CA TRP A 109 17.86 -16.28 -1.63
C TRP A 109 18.12 -16.95 -0.27
N ASP A 110 19.33 -16.82 0.27
CA ASP A 110 19.69 -17.26 1.62
C ASP A 110 20.18 -16.04 2.41
N MET A 111 19.39 -15.62 3.41
CA MET A 111 19.68 -14.44 4.25
C MET A 111 21.01 -14.50 5.00
N ARG A 112 21.64 -15.68 5.11
CA ARG A 112 22.93 -15.86 5.78
C ARG A 112 24.12 -15.77 4.83
N LYS A 113 23.89 -15.98 3.54
CA LYS A 113 24.95 -16.08 2.52
C LYS A 113 24.92 -14.93 1.54
N HIS A 114 23.73 -14.52 1.12
CA HIS A 114 23.56 -13.50 0.10
C HIS A 114 23.48 -12.10 0.71
N GLY A 115 24.17 -11.17 0.07
CA GLY A 115 24.25 -9.77 0.44
C GLY A 115 23.75 -8.82 -0.65
N TRP A 116 24.03 -7.53 -0.47
CA TRP A 116 23.73 -6.49 -1.45
C TRP A 116 24.36 -6.79 -2.82
N GLU A 117 25.58 -7.31 -2.83
CA GLU A 117 26.33 -7.59 -4.05
C GLU A 117 25.64 -8.67 -4.90
N ASP A 118 25.19 -9.77 -4.27
CA ASP A 118 24.48 -10.84 -4.97
C ASP A 118 23.13 -10.35 -5.53
N LEU A 119 22.43 -9.50 -4.76
CA LEU A 119 21.15 -8.92 -5.18
C LEU A 119 21.35 -7.95 -6.36
N CYS A 120 22.31 -7.03 -6.25
CA CYS A 120 22.63 -6.06 -7.29
C CYS A 120 23.08 -6.77 -8.58
N ALA A 121 23.93 -7.80 -8.46
CA ALA A 121 24.36 -8.60 -9.60
C ALA A 121 23.18 -9.34 -10.27
N PHE A 122 22.25 -9.90 -9.49
CA PHE A 122 21.06 -10.55 -10.05
C PHE A 122 20.09 -9.57 -10.75
N LEU A 123 20.05 -8.32 -10.29
CA LEU A 123 19.20 -7.26 -10.84
C LEU A 123 19.88 -6.46 -11.97
N ASP A 124 21.07 -6.87 -12.40
CA ASP A 124 21.91 -6.15 -13.38
C ASP A 124 22.17 -4.68 -12.98
N VAL A 125 22.32 -4.42 -11.67
CA VAL A 125 22.69 -3.10 -11.13
C VAL A 125 24.22 -2.99 -11.10
N PRO A 126 24.82 -1.95 -11.71
CA PRO A 126 26.27 -1.73 -11.64
C PRO A 126 26.78 -1.64 -10.19
N PRO A 127 27.98 -2.16 -9.87
CA PRO A 127 28.54 -2.10 -8.51
C PRO A 127 28.59 -0.69 -7.91
N GLU A 128 28.86 0.32 -8.75
CA GLU A 128 28.88 1.74 -8.39
C GLU A 128 27.52 2.31 -7.98
N ASP A 129 26.42 1.70 -8.46
CA ASP A 129 25.05 2.09 -8.17
C ASP A 129 24.40 1.22 -7.07
N CYS A 130 25.13 0.23 -6.56
CA CYS A 130 24.61 -0.65 -5.52
C CYS A 130 24.50 0.13 -4.19
N PRO A 131 23.31 0.16 -3.54
CA PRO A 131 23.04 1.06 -2.42
C PRO A 131 23.71 0.66 -1.10
N GLY A 132 24.38 -0.50 -1.06
CA GLY A 132 25.03 -1.02 0.12
C GLY A 132 25.98 -2.16 -0.21
N THR A 133 26.66 -2.66 0.82
CA THR A 133 27.59 -3.79 0.74
C THR A 133 27.31 -4.78 1.88
N GLY A 134 27.68 -6.05 1.66
CA GLY A 134 27.54 -7.13 2.64
C GLY A 134 26.08 -7.52 2.92
N SER A 135 25.86 -8.10 4.10
CA SER A 135 24.55 -8.66 4.47
C SER A 135 23.46 -7.60 4.56
N LEU A 136 22.28 -7.89 4.00
CA LEU A 136 21.08 -7.07 4.21
C LEU A 136 20.67 -7.12 5.67
N THR A 137 20.79 -5.99 6.36
CA THR A 137 20.30 -5.86 7.73
C THR A 137 18.77 -5.96 7.73
N ARG A 138 18.24 -6.64 8.75
CA ARG A 138 16.79 -6.66 8.96
C ARG A 138 16.35 -5.22 9.26
N GLN A 139 15.69 -4.60 8.28
CA GLN A 139 15.03 -3.32 8.50
C GLN A 139 13.92 -3.54 9.52
N SER A 140 13.94 -2.77 10.61
CA SER A 140 12.79 -2.68 11.51
C SER A 140 11.65 -1.99 10.77
N TRP A 141 10.41 -2.29 11.18
CA TRP A 141 9.23 -1.62 10.63
C TRP A 141 9.17 -0.13 10.99
N ASP A 142 10.16 0.40 11.72
CA ASP A 142 10.33 1.81 12.06
C ASP A 142 10.24 2.76 10.85
N TYR A 143 10.42 2.26 9.63
CA TYR A 143 10.16 3.04 8.41
C TYR A 143 8.72 3.58 8.41
N VAL A 144 7.74 2.77 8.81
CA VAL A 144 6.33 3.15 8.89
C VAL A 144 6.10 4.21 9.97
N GLU A 145 6.90 4.19 11.04
CA GLU A 145 6.67 5.02 12.23
C GLU A 145 7.38 6.38 12.16
N LYS A 146 8.45 6.52 11.37
CA LYS A 146 9.37 7.67 11.47
C LYS A 146 9.05 8.87 10.58
N LYS A 147 8.00 8.85 9.75
CA LYS A 147 7.93 9.78 8.60
C LYS A 147 6.57 10.40 8.28
N GLU A 148 5.59 10.29 9.17
CA GLU A 148 4.31 10.97 9.01
C GLU A 148 4.38 12.37 9.66
N SER A 149 4.00 13.40 8.90
CA SER A 149 3.77 14.74 9.43
C SER A 149 2.48 14.67 10.25
N PRO A 150 2.51 14.92 11.57
CA PRO A 150 1.30 14.81 12.41
C PRO A 150 0.16 15.72 11.91
N MET A 151 0.50 16.79 11.19
CA MET A 151 -0.46 17.68 10.56
C MET A 151 -1.17 17.01 9.37
N ASP A 152 -0.45 16.27 8.54
CA ASP A 152 -1.02 15.60 7.37
C ASP A 152 -1.98 14.48 7.81
N ASP A 153 -1.64 13.74 8.86
CA ASP A 153 -2.52 12.72 9.44
C ASP A 153 -3.78 13.34 10.03
N THR A 154 -3.63 14.45 10.76
CA THR A 154 -4.76 15.18 11.33
C THR A 154 -5.69 15.68 10.23
N LEU A 155 -5.14 16.28 9.17
CA LEU A 155 -5.92 16.73 8.02
C LEU A 155 -6.60 15.57 7.29
N ALA A 156 -5.91 14.44 7.11
CA ALA A 156 -6.50 13.24 6.50
C ALA A 156 -7.69 12.73 7.32
N VAL A 157 -7.56 12.65 8.65
CA VAL A 157 -8.65 12.27 9.56
C VAL A 157 -9.85 13.21 9.42
N LEU A 158 -9.63 14.53 9.40
CA LEU A 158 -10.71 15.50 9.23
C LEU A 158 -11.43 15.33 7.89
N ILE A 159 -10.68 15.07 6.82
CA ILE A 159 -11.27 14.83 5.51
C ILE A 159 -12.07 13.51 5.52
N TYR A 160 -11.62 12.45 6.19
CA TYR A 160 -12.40 11.21 6.31
C TYR A 160 -13.71 11.40 7.05
N ILE A 161 -13.70 12.17 8.14
CA ILE A 161 -14.93 12.52 8.86
C ILE A 161 -15.88 13.26 7.91
N LEU A 162 -15.37 14.22 7.14
CA LEU A 162 -16.18 14.96 6.16
C LEU A 162 -16.76 14.04 5.08
N LEU A 163 -15.97 13.14 4.51
CA LEU A 163 -16.43 12.18 3.50
C LEU A 163 -17.51 11.24 4.06
N HIS A 164 -17.37 10.79 5.31
CA HIS A 164 -18.39 10.01 6.01
C HIS A 164 -19.70 10.79 6.18
N LEU A 165 -19.61 12.06 6.57
CA LEU A 165 -20.79 12.93 6.70
C LEU A 165 -21.50 13.13 5.36
N VAL A 166 -20.74 13.36 4.29
CA VAL A 166 -21.31 13.50 2.94
C VAL A 166 -21.95 12.19 2.47
N ASN A 167 -21.27 11.05 2.65
CA ASN A 167 -21.84 9.73 2.36
C ASN A 167 -23.17 9.52 3.10
N ALA A 168 -23.20 9.78 4.40
CA ALA A 168 -24.39 9.61 5.23
C ALA A 168 -25.55 10.52 4.76
N TYR A 169 -25.25 11.77 4.42
CA TYR A 169 -26.24 12.70 3.89
C TYR A 169 -26.81 12.23 2.55
N VAL A 170 -25.96 11.84 1.60
CA VAL A 170 -26.37 11.36 0.27
C VAL A 170 -27.20 10.08 0.38
N PHE A 171 -26.78 9.11 1.19
CA PHE A 171 -27.53 7.88 1.38
C PHE A 171 -28.88 8.12 2.05
N ARG A 172 -28.92 9.00 3.07
CA ARG A 172 -30.18 9.39 3.71
C ARG A 172 -31.14 10.04 2.70
N ALA A 173 -30.65 11.00 1.93
CA ALA A 173 -31.45 11.68 0.90
C ALA A 173 -31.97 10.68 -0.15
N GLY A 174 -31.12 9.77 -0.62
CA GLY A 174 -31.50 8.72 -1.56
C GLY A 174 -32.55 7.75 -0.99
N LEU A 175 -32.41 7.36 0.28
CA LEU A 175 -33.39 6.51 0.97
C LEU A 175 -34.73 7.19 1.14
N THR A 176 -34.74 8.47 1.55
CA THR A 176 -35.97 9.27 1.67
C THR A 176 -36.69 9.37 0.32
N ALA A 177 -35.96 9.73 -0.74
CA ALA A 177 -36.52 9.80 -2.09
C ALA A 177 -37.05 8.45 -2.59
N TYR A 178 -36.35 7.35 -2.30
CA TYR A 178 -36.79 5.99 -2.66
C TYR A 178 -38.03 5.54 -1.88
N ALA A 179 -38.11 5.88 -0.59
CA ALA A 179 -39.22 5.54 0.28
C ALA A 179 -40.49 6.36 0.01
N GLY A 180 -40.43 7.37 -0.86
CA GLY A 180 -41.54 8.28 -1.13
C GLY A 180 -41.94 9.14 0.08
N LEU A 181 -41.01 9.35 1.01
CA LEU A 181 -41.12 10.28 2.14
C LEU A 181 -40.58 11.65 1.75
#